data_AF-A0A5K8A3V3-F1
#
_entry.id   AF-A0A5K8A3V3-F1
#
_cell.length_a   1.000
_cell.length_b   1.000
_cell.length_c   1.000
_cell.angle_alpha   90.00
_cell.angle_beta   90.00
_cell.angle_gamma   90.00
#
_symmetry.space_group_name_H-M   'P 1'
#
loop_
_entity.id
_entity.type
_entity.pdbx_description
1 polymer ?
#
loop_
_entity_poly.entity_id
_entity_poly.type
_entity_poly.pdbx_seq_one_letter_code
_entity_poly.pdbx_strand_id
1 'polypeptide(L)'
;MSRPGKKWYLIAYDIRNEKRLRRLHYYLKKRAVALQKSVFLLRANTAQLKEVEGQIKIRIDDREDDVRRYPIYGPNAIWGAGMQAAALESLYTRSSGKSSKSGGLEGLFRKIFKRKRP
;
A
#
# COMPACT_ATOMS: atom_id res chain seq x y z
N MET A 1 5.80 18.50 21.40
CA MET A 1 4.70 18.23 20.44
C MET A 1 4.81 16.77 19.97
N SER A 2 3.87 15.90 20.37
CA SER A 2 3.87 14.49 19.98
C SER A 2 3.74 14.34 18.46
N ARG A 3 4.64 13.58 17.82
CA ARG A 3 4.53 13.28 16.39
C ARG A 3 3.18 12.58 16.14
N PRO A 4 2.34 13.04 15.20
CA PRO A 4 1.08 12.37 14.92
C PRO A 4 1.36 10.92 14.53
N GLY A 5 0.71 9.99 15.24
CA GLY A 5 0.85 8.56 15.02
C GLY A 5 0.50 8.17 13.58
N LYS A 6 1.15 7.15 13.05
CA LYS A 6 0.81 6.62 11.73
C LYS A 6 -0.53 5.89 11.79
N LYS A 7 -1.38 6.10 10.79
CA LYS A 7 -2.65 5.41 10.57
C LYS A 7 -2.55 4.51 9.35
N TRP A 8 -3.50 3.59 9.22
CA TRP A 8 -3.59 2.67 8.09
C TRP A 8 -4.64 3.14 7.09
N TYR A 9 -4.33 2.97 5.81
CA TYR A 9 -5.21 3.35 4.70
C TYR A 9 -5.18 2.26 3.64
N LEU A 10 -6.35 1.87 3.16
CA LEU A 10 -6.48 1.20 1.87
C LEU A 10 -6.50 2.25 0.76
N ILE A 11 -5.73 2.01 -0.29
CA ILE A 11 -5.75 2.78 -1.53
C ILE A 11 -6.23 1.84 -2.62
N ALA A 12 -7.35 2.18 -3.26
CA ALA A 12 -7.91 1.45 -4.39
C ALA A 12 -7.95 2.37 -5.60
N TYR A 13 -7.71 1.84 -6.79
CA TYR A 13 -7.84 2.61 -8.02
C TYR A 13 -8.58 1.85 -9.12
N ASP A 14 -9.27 2.61 -9.97
CA ASP A 14 -9.77 2.17 -11.28
C ASP A 14 -9.18 3.10 -12.35
N ILE A 15 -8.30 2.55 -13.19
CA ILE A 15 -7.53 3.29 -14.20
C ILE A 15 -7.47 2.44 -15.45
N ARG A 16 -8.05 2.94 -16.54
CA ARG A 16 -8.07 2.23 -17.83
C ARG A 16 -6.80 2.45 -18.64
N ASN A 17 -6.22 3.64 -18.56
CA ASN A 17 -5.01 3.98 -19.32
C ASN A 17 -3.79 3.25 -18.76
N GLU A 18 -3.21 2.34 -19.55
CA GLU A 18 -2.08 1.51 -19.11
C GLU A 18 -0.84 2.31 -18.69
N LYS A 19 -0.57 3.46 -19.34
CA LYS A 19 0.60 4.30 -19.01
C LYS A 19 0.41 4.95 -17.64
N ARG A 20 -0.76 5.54 -17.36
CA ARG A 20 -1.10 6.14 -16.06
C ARG A 20 -1.16 5.07 -14.97
N LEU A 21 -1.81 3.95 -15.24
CA LEU A 21 -1.88 2.79 -14.33
C LEU A 21 -0.47 2.34 -13.93
N ARG A 22 0.42 2.10 -14.91
CA ARG A 22 1.77 1.63 -14.66
C ARG A 22 2.58 2.62 -13.82
N ARG A 23 2.44 3.92 -14.10
CA ARG A 23 3.08 5.00 -13.33
C ARG A 23 2.60 5.02 -11.87
N LEU A 24 1.29 4.99 -11.65
CA LEU A 24 0.72 4.98 -10.30
C LEU A 24 1.09 3.69 -9.55
N HIS A 25 0.94 2.54 -10.20
CA HIS A 25 1.25 1.24 -9.61
C HIS A 25 2.69 1.18 -9.11
N TYR A 26 3.69 1.54 -9.94
CA TYR A 26 5.09 1.55 -9.51
C TYR A 26 5.39 2.58 -8.43
N TYR A 27 4.69 3.72 -8.43
CA TYR A 27 4.80 4.71 -7.36
C TYR A 27 4.32 4.14 -6.01
N LEU A 28 3.13 3.54 -5.98
CA LEU A 28 2.54 2.94 -4.77
C LEU A 28 3.32 1.72 -4.29
N LYS A 29 3.80 0.88 -5.21
CA LYS A 29 4.58 -0.32 -4.87
C LYS A 29 5.82 -0.02 -4.02
N LYS A 30 6.42 1.17 -4.17
CA LYS A 30 7.59 1.60 -3.37
C LYS A 30 7.24 2.10 -1.96
N ARG A 31 5.96 2.36 -1.68
CA ARG A 31 5.48 3.07 -0.46
C ARG A 31 4.43 2.28 0.33
N ALA A 32 3.75 1.35 -0.30
CA ALA A 32 2.64 0.59 0.25
C ALA A 32 2.76 -0.90 -0.11
N VAL A 33 2.07 -1.74 0.66
CA VAL A 33 1.98 -3.17 0.40
C VAL A 33 0.90 -3.41 -0.63
N ALA A 34 1.23 -4.02 -1.77
CA ALA A 34 0.23 -4.42 -2.76
C ALA A 34 -0.56 -5.63 -2.23
N LEU A 35 -1.86 -5.46 -2.00
CA LEU A 35 -2.77 -6.54 -1.58
C LEU A 35 -3.41 -7.22 -2.80
N GLN A 36 -3.76 -6.43 -3.81
CA GLN A 36 -4.29 -6.89 -5.10
C GLN A 36 -3.67 -6.07 -6.24
N LYS A 37 -4.07 -6.35 -7.49
CA LYS A 37 -3.60 -5.62 -8.67
C LYS A 37 -3.84 -4.10 -8.55
N SER A 38 -4.98 -3.71 -7.98
CA SER A 38 -5.43 -2.31 -7.85
C SER A 38 -5.68 -1.87 -6.41
N VAL A 39 -5.29 -2.66 -5.41
CA VAL A 39 -5.51 -2.35 -3.98
C VAL A 39 -4.20 -2.43 -3.21
N PHE A 40 -3.90 -1.37 -2.46
CA PHE A 40 -2.67 -1.19 -1.69
C PHE A 40 -2.98 -0.83 -0.23
N LEU A 41 -2.13 -1.29 0.69
CA LEU A 41 -2.18 -0.94 2.10
C LEU A 41 -1.03 0.00 2.47
N LEU A 42 -1.36 1.22 2.88
CA LEU A 42 -0.42 2.27 3.27
C LEU A 42 -0.47 2.49 4.79
N ARG A 43 0.70 2.65 5.41
CA ARG A 43 0.83 3.14 6.80
C ARG A 43 1.55 4.48 6.81
N ALA A 44 0.81 5.56 7.07
CA ALA A 44 1.29 6.92 6.93
C ALA A 44 0.81 7.83 8.07
N ASN A 45 1.62 8.82 8.44
CA ASN A 45 1.12 9.98 9.20
C ASN A 45 0.50 11.01 8.24
N THR A 46 -0.04 12.10 8.77
CA THR A 46 -0.74 13.13 7.98
C THR A 46 0.14 13.74 6.89
N ALA A 47 1.42 14.03 7.18
CA ALA A 47 2.32 14.64 6.20
C ALA A 47 2.64 13.66 5.05
N GLN A 48 2.94 12.41 5.39
CA GLN A 48 3.19 11.35 4.41
C GLN A 48 1.97 11.06 3.54
N LEU A 49 0.77 11.09 4.13
CA LEU A 49 -0.47 10.89 3.40
C LEU A 49 -0.72 12.02 2.39
N LYS A 50 -0.52 13.28 2.80
CA LYS A 50 -0.62 14.43 1.89
C LYS A 50 0.39 14.36 0.75
N GLU A 51 1.62 13.95 1.03
CA GLU A 51 2.63 13.71 -0.01
C GLU A 51 2.16 12.64 -1.00
N VAL A 52 1.66 11.51 -0.50
CA VAL A 52 1.13 10.42 -1.34
C VAL A 52 -0.03 10.91 -2.21
N GLU A 53 -0.97 11.65 -1.66
CA GLU A 53 -2.10 12.22 -2.41
C GLU A 53 -1.66 13.18 -3.49
N GLY A 54 -0.72 14.09 -3.20
CA GLY A 54 -0.17 15.00 -4.21
C GLY A 54 0.52 14.24 -5.34
N GLN A 55 1.26 13.19 -5.00
CA GLN A 55 1.92 12.34 -6.00
C GLN A 55 0.93 11.48 -6.80
N ILE A 56 -0.19 11.07 -6.23
CA ILE A 56 -1.27 10.39 -6.96
C ILE A 56 -1.87 11.37 -7.98
N LYS A 57 -2.22 12.59 -7.56
CA LYS A 57 -2.85 13.61 -8.42
C LYS A 57 -2.04 13.90 -9.70
N ILE A 58 -0.71 14.00 -9.62
CA ILE A 58 0.13 14.26 -10.79
C ILE A 58 0.32 13.03 -11.72
N ARG A 59 -0.21 11.87 -11.34
CA ARG A 59 -0.06 10.60 -12.09
C ARG A 59 -1.35 10.11 -12.74
N ILE A 60 -2.48 10.69 -12.37
CA ILE A 60 -3.81 10.31 -12.85
C ILE A 60 -4.42 11.45 -13.67
N ASP A 61 -5.46 11.10 -14.42
CA ASP A 61 -6.40 12.05 -15.01
C ASP A 61 -7.68 12.00 -14.16
N ASP A 62 -7.99 13.06 -13.42
CA ASP A 62 -9.10 13.07 -12.46
C ASP A 62 -10.49 13.04 -13.13
N ARG A 63 -10.55 13.17 -14.45
CA ARG A 63 -11.78 13.04 -15.25
C ARG A 63 -12.03 11.60 -15.69
N GLU A 64 -10.99 10.79 -15.78
CA GLU A 64 -11.05 9.42 -16.32
C GLU A 64 -10.74 8.34 -15.27
N ASP A 65 -9.95 8.69 -14.25
CA ASP A 65 -9.40 7.77 -13.28
C ASP A 65 -10.05 7.98 -11.90
N ASP A 66 -10.38 6.88 -11.21
CA ASP A 66 -10.83 6.94 -9.81
C ASP A 66 -9.73 6.40 -8.89
N VAL A 67 -9.36 7.16 -7.87
CA VAL A 67 -8.44 6.71 -6.81
C VAL A 67 -9.02 7.08 -5.46
N ARG A 68 -9.30 6.07 -4.66
CA ARG A 68 -9.93 6.21 -3.35
C ARG A 68 -8.99 5.80 -2.23
N ARG A 69 -9.08 6.52 -1.12
CA ARG A 69 -8.43 6.17 0.14
C ARG A 69 -9.49 5.87 1.19
N TYR A 70 -9.27 4.83 1.97
CA TYR A 70 -10.15 4.45 3.08
C TYR A 70 -9.31 4.29 4.34
N PRO A 71 -9.51 5.12 5.39
CA PRO A 71 -8.87 4.89 6.67
C PRO A 71 -9.41 3.60 7.28
N ILE A 72 -8.51 2.77 7.82
CA ILE A 72 -8.86 1.53 8.51
C ILE A 72 -8.12 1.45 9.85
N TYR A 73 -8.63 0.66 10.79
CA TYR A 73 -8.01 0.47 12.10
C TYR A 73 -6.63 -0.19 11.99
N GLY A 74 -6.48 -1.16 11.11
CA GLY A 74 -5.24 -1.89 10.89
C GLY A 74 -5.40 -3.01 9.86
N PRO A 75 -4.31 -3.73 9.55
CA PRO A 75 -4.35 -4.88 8.64
C PRO A 75 -5.37 -5.93 9.09
N ASN A 76 -5.67 -5.98 10.39
CA ASN A 76 -6.62 -6.90 10.99
C ASN A 76 -8.09 -6.64 10.70
N ALA A 77 -8.41 -5.49 10.12
CA ALA A 77 -9.75 -5.21 9.61
C ALA A 77 -9.97 -5.80 8.20
N ILE A 78 -8.95 -6.43 7.59
CA ILE A 78 -9.00 -6.87 6.19
C ILE A 78 -9.17 -8.39 6.15
N TRP A 79 -10.33 -8.84 5.70
CA TRP A 79 -10.51 -10.23 5.28
C TRP A 79 -10.00 -10.40 3.84
N GLY A 80 -9.26 -11.48 3.60
CA GLY A 80 -8.77 -11.82 2.26
C GLY A 80 -8.92 -13.30 1.98
N ALA A 81 -9.19 -13.64 0.72
CA ALA A 81 -9.29 -15.01 0.24
C ALA A 81 -8.20 -15.28 -0.83
N GLY A 82 -7.89 -16.56 -1.05
CA GLY A 82 -6.95 -16.98 -2.09
C GLY A 82 -5.50 -16.56 -1.84
N MET A 83 -4.73 -16.27 -2.90
CA MET A 83 -3.30 -15.91 -2.79
C MET A 83 -3.04 -14.65 -1.95
N GLN A 84 -4.05 -13.78 -1.81
CA GLN A 84 -3.97 -12.54 -1.06
C GLN A 84 -4.06 -12.78 0.46
N ALA A 85 -4.72 -13.86 0.89
CA ALA A 85 -4.76 -14.26 2.29
C ALA A 85 -3.35 -14.48 2.85
N ALA A 86 -2.48 -15.15 2.10
CA ALA A 86 -1.10 -15.42 2.52
C ALA A 86 -0.27 -14.13 2.72
N ALA A 87 -0.51 -13.09 1.91
CA ALA A 87 0.15 -11.79 2.08
C ALA A 87 -0.35 -11.08 3.35
N LEU A 88 -1.65 -11.17 3.64
CA LEU A 88 -2.26 -10.60 4.83
C LEU A 88 -1.81 -11.33 6.10
N GLU A 89 -1.76 -12.65 6.12
CA GLU A 89 -1.25 -13.46 7.26
C GLU A 89 0.12 -12.98 7.76
N SER A 90 1.02 -12.65 6.83
CA SER A 90 2.34 -12.12 7.19
C SER A 90 2.31 -10.75 7.89
N LEU A 91 1.27 -9.95 7.62
CA LEU A 91 1.04 -8.64 8.26
C LEU A 91 0.36 -8.80 9.62
N TYR A 92 -0.54 -9.78 9.76
CA TYR A 92 -1.18 -10.17 11.02
C TYR A 92 -0.14 -10.60 12.07
N THR A 93 0.73 -11.55 11.72
CA THR A 93 1.76 -12.08 12.64
C THR A 93 2.76 -11.03 13.10
N ARG A 94 2.92 -9.93 12.35
CA ARG A 94 3.80 -8.80 12.72
C ARG A 94 3.13 -7.82 13.70
N SER A 95 1.79 -7.79 13.76
CA SER A 95 1.04 -6.94 14.69
C SER A 95 1.01 -7.52 16.10
N SER A 96 1.19 -8.83 16.25
CA SER A 96 1.13 -9.56 17.53
C SER A 96 2.50 -9.80 18.21
N GLY A 97 3.61 -9.27 17.69
CA GLY A 97 4.94 -9.56 18.25
C GLY A 97 6.00 -8.45 18.09
N LYS A 98 6.36 -7.85 19.23
CA LYS A 98 7.61 -7.16 19.65
C LYS A 98 8.40 -6.31 18.63
N SER A 99 8.69 -5.08 19.07
CA SER A 99 9.74 -4.18 18.57
C SER A 99 11.04 -4.93 18.23
N SER A 100 11.39 -5.01 16.94
CA SER A 100 12.76 -5.31 16.52
C SER A 100 13.03 -4.86 15.07
N LYS A 101 13.94 -3.88 14.99
CA LYS A 101 14.85 -3.47 13.92
C LYS A 101 14.34 -3.28 12.48
N SER A 102 14.71 -2.11 11.98
CA SER A 102 14.43 -1.44 10.69
C SER A 102 14.83 -2.20 9.40
N GLY A 103 15.21 -3.47 9.46
CA GLY A 103 15.60 -4.27 8.27
C GLY A 103 14.47 -5.04 7.59
N GLY A 104 13.27 -5.09 8.19
CA GLY A 104 12.19 -5.99 7.73
C GLY A 104 11.40 -5.52 6.51
N LEU A 105 11.26 -4.20 6.31
CA LEU A 105 10.49 -3.66 5.18
C LEU A 105 11.22 -3.88 3.87
N GLU A 106 12.52 -3.56 3.78
CA GLU A 106 13.31 -3.77 2.56
C GLU A 106 13.40 -5.25 2.17
N GLY A 107 13.54 -6.16 3.15
CA GLY A 107 13.59 -7.60 2.89
C GLY A 107 12.27 -8.15 2.31
N LEU A 108 11.13 -7.64 2.77
CA LEU A 108 9.81 -8.03 2.27
C LEU A 108 9.55 -7.43 0.87
N PHE A 109 9.91 -6.17 0.64
CA PHE A 109 9.92 -5.57 -0.69
C PHE A 109 10.78 -6.41 -1.65
N ARG A 110 11.98 -6.85 -1.24
CA ARG A 110 12.85 -7.67 -2.10
C ARG A 110 12.27 -9.06 -2.37
N LYS A 111 11.64 -9.71 -1.38
CA LYS A 111 11.06 -11.06 -1.52
C LYS A 111 9.77 -11.08 -2.36
N ILE A 112 8.92 -10.07 -2.22
CA ILE A 112 7.69 -9.93 -3.03
C ILE A 112 8.02 -9.47 -4.46
N PHE A 113 9.08 -8.68 -4.66
CA PHE A 113 9.46 -8.18 -5.99
C PHE A 113 10.37 -9.12 -6.79
N LYS A 114 11.05 -10.10 -6.17
CA LYS A 114 11.92 -11.07 -6.86
C LYS A 114 11.21 -12.25 -7.51
N ARG A 115 9.87 -12.26 -7.60
CA ARG A 115 9.19 -13.25 -8.44
C ARG A 115 9.47 -12.89 -9.91
N LYS A 116 10.47 -13.59 -10.48
CA LYS A 116 10.84 -13.62 -11.91
C LYS A 116 9.55 -13.58 -12.74
N ARG A 117 9.43 -12.57 -13.61
CA ARG A 117 8.51 -12.69 -14.75
C ARG A 117 9.03 -13.86 -15.61
N PRO A 118 8.16 -14.74 -16.14
CA PRO A 118 8.57 -15.71 -17.15
C PRO A 118 9.23 -14.99 -18.33
#